data_AF-L0KU53-F1
#
_entry.id   AF-L0KU53-F1
#
_cell.length_a   1.000
_cell.length_b   1.000
_cell.length_c   1.000
_cell.angle_alpha   90.00
_cell.angle_beta   90.00
_cell.angle_gamma   90.00
#
_symmetry.space_group_name_H-M   'P 1'
#
loop_
_entity.id
_entity.type
_entity.pdbx_description
1 polymer ?
#
loop_
_entity_poly.entity_id
_entity_poly.type
_entity_poly.pdbx_seq_one_letter_code
_entity_poly.pdbx_strand_id
1 'polypeptide(L)'
;MKQIIIPENERSTEPLDTEMVIYHPDMKRANEWILTEYQPPVRDFCIFVPCSKKKPYHESPSHKIFDRLIFGILEPEMVHIVVFGTCGITPRELDEQYPFMDYQFMMGKCNVSKIKRDFIRMESERLARYLERTKSNYKHRIAYCIGDFRTAMEKAVETTSVPVTIVPKRETIEKNIQPSKGFIYGSLNQRDYLQDLAEAISKPLGRSVIEVNEKEQMINDNDWYVL
;
A
#
# COMPACT_ATOMS: atom_id res chain seq x y z
N MET A 1 -23.60 -4.47 -12.10
CA MET A 1 -23.40 -5.23 -10.84
C MET A 1 -21.90 -5.21 -10.55
N LYS A 2 -21.46 -4.81 -9.34
CA LYS A 2 -20.04 -4.94 -8.95
C LYS A 2 -19.67 -6.42 -9.08
N GLN A 3 -18.57 -6.74 -9.75
CA GLN A 3 -18.11 -8.12 -9.90
C GLN A 3 -17.67 -8.63 -8.54
N ILE A 4 -18.31 -9.70 -8.06
CA ILE A 4 -17.98 -10.33 -6.78
C ILE A 4 -16.76 -11.23 -7.00
N ILE A 5 -15.69 -11.00 -6.23
CA ILE A 5 -14.44 -11.77 -6.33
C ILE A 5 -14.66 -13.21 -5.84
N ILE A 6 -15.28 -13.36 -4.67
CA ILE A 6 -15.57 -14.65 -4.03
C ILE A 6 -17.02 -14.64 -3.53
N PRO A 7 -17.92 -15.45 -4.15
CA PRO A 7 -19.29 -15.61 -3.68
C PRO A 7 -19.35 -16.07 -2.22
N GLU A 8 -20.34 -15.60 -1.47
CA GLU A 8 -20.45 -15.85 -0.03
C GLU A 8 -20.52 -17.34 0.32
N ASN A 9 -21.23 -18.13 -0.50
CA ASN A 9 -21.35 -19.58 -0.34
C ASN A 9 -20.06 -20.36 -0.67
N GLU A 10 -19.03 -19.69 -1.19
CA GLU A 10 -17.73 -20.28 -1.52
C GLU A 10 -16.61 -19.84 -0.56
N ARG A 11 -16.91 -18.96 0.40
CA ARG A 11 -15.92 -18.44 1.34
C ARG A 11 -15.49 -19.53 2.32
N SER A 12 -14.20 -19.55 2.60
CA SER A 12 -13.59 -20.35 3.65
C SER A 12 -14.13 -19.97 5.02
N THR A 13 -14.22 -20.95 5.91
CA THR A 13 -14.53 -20.75 7.33
C THR A 13 -13.27 -20.49 8.17
N GLU A 14 -12.09 -20.48 7.56
CA GLU A 14 -10.84 -20.17 8.26
C GLU A 14 -10.81 -18.71 8.74
N PRO A 15 -10.17 -18.43 9.89
CA PRO A 15 -10.09 -17.09 10.43
C PRO A 15 -9.16 -16.16 9.62
N LEU A 16 -9.57 -14.90 9.48
CA LEU A 16 -8.80 -13.83 8.82
C LEU A 16 -8.10 -12.87 9.80
N ASP A 17 -8.00 -13.23 11.08
CA ASP A 17 -7.47 -12.38 12.16
C ASP A 17 -6.10 -12.83 12.70
N THR A 18 -5.54 -13.93 12.18
CA THR A 18 -4.21 -14.46 12.57
C THR A 18 -3.14 -14.23 11.49
N GLU A 19 -1.88 -14.51 11.83
CA GLU A 19 -0.76 -14.48 10.88
C GLU A 19 -0.92 -15.43 9.70
N MET A 20 -1.82 -16.42 9.82
CA MET A 20 -2.11 -17.38 8.77
C MET A 20 -2.86 -16.75 7.59
N VAL A 21 -3.36 -15.51 7.73
CA VAL A 21 -4.04 -14.77 6.67
C VAL A 21 -3.23 -14.71 5.36
N ILE A 22 -1.89 -14.68 5.44
CA ILE A 22 -1.04 -14.65 4.23
C ILE A 22 -1.13 -15.95 3.42
N TYR A 23 -1.52 -17.05 4.05
CA TYR A 23 -1.73 -18.36 3.42
C TYR A 23 -3.20 -18.69 3.18
N HIS A 24 -4.12 -17.87 3.68
CA HIS A 24 -5.55 -18.13 3.65
C HIS A 24 -6.04 -18.37 2.22
N PRO A 25 -6.86 -19.41 1.98
CA PRO A 25 -7.30 -19.79 0.63
C PRO A 25 -8.01 -18.65 -0.10
N ASP A 26 -8.91 -17.94 0.58
CA ASP A 26 -9.61 -16.81 -0.06
C ASP A 26 -8.71 -15.61 -0.30
N MET A 27 -7.69 -15.42 0.53
CA MET A 27 -6.73 -14.35 0.30
C MET A 27 -5.89 -14.66 -0.94
N LYS A 28 -5.46 -15.91 -1.10
CA LYS A 28 -4.77 -16.38 -2.31
C LYS A 28 -5.66 -16.24 -3.54
N ARG A 29 -6.93 -16.68 -3.46
CA ARG A 29 -7.89 -16.60 -4.56
C ARG A 29 -8.15 -15.16 -4.98
N ALA A 30 -8.35 -14.25 -4.03
CA ALA A 30 -8.56 -12.84 -4.33
C ALA A 30 -7.33 -12.19 -4.97
N ASN A 31 -6.13 -12.47 -4.46
CA ASN A 31 -4.88 -12.00 -5.08
C ASN A 31 -4.71 -12.55 -6.50
N GLU A 32 -4.99 -13.83 -6.73
CA GLU A 32 -4.90 -14.40 -8.07
C GLU A 32 -5.89 -13.74 -9.02
N TRP A 33 -7.12 -13.52 -8.56
CA TRP A 33 -8.14 -12.80 -9.35
C TRP A 33 -7.71 -11.38 -9.71
N ILE A 34 -7.05 -10.64 -8.81
CA ILE A 34 -6.45 -9.32 -9.12
C ILE A 34 -5.36 -9.44 -10.20
N LEU A 35 -4.57 -10.50 -10.14
CA LEU A 35 -3.42 -10.72 -11.03
C LEU A 35 -3.82 -11.27 -12.40
N THR A 36 -4.99 -11.91 -12.55
CA THR A 36 -5.43 -12.52 -13.81
C THR A 36 -6.66 -11.85 -14.43
N GLU A 37 -7.70 -11.60 -13.63
CA GLU A 37 -9.04 -11.22 -14.13
C GLU A 37 -9.28 -9.71 -14.11
N TYR A 38 -8.94 -9.05 -12.99
CA TYR A 38 -9.17 -7.63 -12.79
C TYR A 38 -8.52 -6.80 -13.92
N GLN A 39 -9.25 -5.89 -14.56
CA GLN A 39 -8.70 -5.04 -15.62
C GLN A 39 -8.24 -3.69 -15.04
N PRO A 40 -6.93 -3.44 -14.88
CA PRO A 40 -6.44 -2.20 -14.30
C PRO A 40 -6.63 -1.06 -15.31
N PRO A 41 -6.98 0.16 -14.86
CA PRO A 41 -7.14 1.29 -15.75
C PRO A 41 -5.80 1.69 -16.37
N VAL A 42 -5.86 2.43 -17.48
CA VAL A 42 -4.71 3.17 -18.02
C VAL A 42 -4.76 4.58 -17.45
N ARG A 43 -3.69 5.01 -16.78
CA ARG A 43 -3.60 6.29 -16.05
C ARG A 43 -2.20 6.87 -16.15
N ASP A 44 -2.03 8.16 -15.91
CA ASP A 44 -0.71 8.77 -15.92
C ASP A 44 0.12 8.28 -14.71
N PHE A 45 -0.51 8.17 -13.54
CA PHE A 45 0.10 7.73 -12.30
C PHE A 45 -0.55 6.46 -11.76
N CYS A 46 0.29 5.57 -11.23
CA CYS A 46 -0.13 4.55 -10.26
C CYS A 46 0.62 4.77 -8.95
N ILE A 47 -0.13 4.97 -7.88
CA ILE A 47 0.42 5.21 -6.54
C ILE A 47 0.08 4.01 -5.66
N PHE A 48 1.11 3.29 -5.24
CA PHE A 48 1.00 2.21 -4.27
C PHE A 48 1.08 2.80 -2.86
N VAL A 49 0.03 2.59 -2.07
CA VAL A 49 -0.07 3.06 -0.68
C VAL A 49 -0.19 1.87 0.29
N PRO A 50 0.23 2.00 1.55
CA PRO A 50 0.17 0.89 2.49
C PRO A 50 -1.29 0.58 2.88
N CYS A 51 -1.57 -0.68 3.22
CA CYS A 51 -2.82 -1.05 3.89
C CYS A 51 -2.97 -0.34 5.24
N SER A 52 -4.21 -0.20 5.71
CA SER A 52 -4.54 0.41 7.01
C SER A 52 -5.26 -0.57 7.93
N LYS A 53 -5.22 -0.32 9.24
CA LYS A 53 -5.97 -1.10 10.23
C LYS A 53 -7.49 -0.95 10.00
N LYS A 54 -7.97 0.29 9.91
CA LYS A 54 -9.35 0.58 9.51
C LYS A 54 -9.56 0.18 8.05
N LYS A 55 -10.63 -0.58 7.80
CA LYS A 55 -11.15 -0.92 6.47
C LYS A 55 -12.60 -0.41 6.33
N PRO A 56 -13.09 -0.16 5.10
CA PRO A 56 -12.32 -0.16 3.84
C PRO A 56 -11.21 0.90 3.89
N TYR A 57 -10.11 0.67 3.18
CA TYR A 57 -8.86 1.43 3.37
C TYR A 57 -9.07 2.92 3.12
N HIS A 58 -9.84 3.27 2.10
CA HIS A 58 -10.15 4.65 1.72
C HIS A 58 -10.85 5.46 2.82
N GLU A 59 -11.49 4.81 3.80
CA GLU A 59 -12.11 5.48 4.95
C GLU A 59 -11.17 5.67 6.15
N SER A 60 -9.97 5.12 6.10
CA SER A 60 -8.99 5.22 7.19
C SER A 60 -8.44 6.65 7.33
N PRO A 61 -8.11 7.10 8.55
CA PRO A 61 -7.48 8.41 8.75
C PRO A 61 -6.23 8.62 7.89
N SER A 62 -5.35 7.62 7.79
CA SER A 62 -4.15 7.69 6.97
C SER A 62 -4.46 7.87 5.49
N HIS A 63 -5.41 7.09 4.93
CA HIS A 63 -5.79 7.24 3.52
C HIS A 63 -6.45 8.58 3.24
N LYS A 64 -7.23 9.15 4.18
CA LYS A 64 -7.76 10.51 4.01
C LYS A 64 -6.65 11.55 3.92
N ILE A 65 -5.56 11.38 4.66
CA ILE A 65 -4.38 12.27 4.57
C ILE A 65 -3.69 12.08 3.21
N PHE A 66 -3.47 10.82 2.79
CA PHE A 66 -2.90 10.52 1.47
C PHE A 66 -3.75 11.12 0.34
N ASP A 67 -5.07 11.03 0.45
CA ASP A 67 -6.02 11.54 -0.54
C ASP A 67 -5.97 13.06 -0.65
N ARG A 68 -5.95 13.79 0.48
CA ARG A 68 -5.78 15.24 0.45
C ARG A 68 -4.50 15.65 -0.28
N LEU A 69 -3.40 14.92 -0.05
CA LEU A 69 -2.14 15.20 -0.71
C LEU A 69 -2.17 14.84 -2.21
N ILE A 70 -2.56 13.60 -2.54
CA ILE A 70 -2.57 13.07 -3.90
C ILE A 70 -3.52 13.89 -4.78
N PHE A 71 -4.76 14.09 -4.33
CA PHE A 71 -5.77 14.83 -5.08
C PHE A 71 -5.61 16.36 -4.99
N GLY A 72 -4.77 16.85 -4.07
CA GLY A 72 -4.30 18.24 -4.09
C GLY A 72 -3.28 18.51 -5.21
N ILE A 73 -2.68 17.48 -5.80
CA ILE A 73 -1.66 17.59 -6.86
C ILE A 73 -2.16 17.05 -8.20
N LEU A 74 -2.92 15.96 -8.18
CA LEU A 74 -3.41 15.23 -9.35
C LEU A 74 -4.95 15.24 -9.41
N GLU A 75 -5.49 15.40 -10.61
CA GLU A 75 -6.91 15.14 -10.83
C GLU A 75 -7.21 13.64 -10.63
N PRO A 76 -8.40 13.25 -10.12
CA PRO A 76 -8.76 11.85 -9.89
C PRO A 76 -8.61 10.95 -11.12
N GLU A 77 -8.80 11.50 -12.33
CA GLU A 77 -8.67 10.79 -13.61
C GLU A 77 -7.22 10.52 -14.01
N MET A 78 -6.24 11.18 -13.38
CA MET A 78 -4.81 11.00 -13.68
C MET A 78 -4.19 9.84 -12.91
N VAL A 79 -4.80 9.41 -11.81
CA VAL A 79 -4.19 8.50 -10.85
C VAL A 79 -5.00 7.21 -10.67
N HIS A 80 -4.30 6.10 -10.55
CA HIS A 80 -4.83 4.85 -10.01
C HIS A 80 -4.16 4.60 -8.64
N ILE A 81 -4.97 4.44 -7.60
CA ILE A 81 -4.48 4.18 -6.25
C ILE A 81 -4.60 2.69 -5.97
N VAL A 82 -3.47 2.07 -5.66
CA VAL A 82 -3.38 0.65 -5.37
C VAL A 82 -2.90 0.49 -3.94
N VAL A 83 -3.65 -0.23 -3.11
CA VAL A 83 -3.22 -0.57 -1.77
C VAL A 83 -2.38 -1.84 -1.82
N PHE A 84 -1.33 -1.93 -1.01
CA PHE A 84 -0.61 -3.18 -0.79
C PHE A 84 -0.22 -3.34 0.68
N GLY A 85 -0.12 -4.57 1.15
CA GLY A 85 0.12 -4.80 2.56
C GLY A 85 -0.09 -6.25 3.00
N THR A 86 -0.63 -6.45 4.20
CA THR A 86 -0.85 -7.80 4.79
C THR A 86 -1.51 -8.78 3.82
N CYS A 87 -2.44 -8.28 3.01
CA CYS A 87 -3.33 -9.07 2.17
C CYS A 87 -2.95 -9.07 0.70
N GLY A 88 -1.77 -8.54 0.35
CA GLY A 88 -1.36 -8.37 -1.02
C GLY A 88 -1.91 -7.13 -1.68
N ILE A 89 -2.05 -7.19 -3.01
CA ILE A 89 -2.34 -6.04 -3.86
C ILE A 89 -3.85 -5.88 -4.00
N THR A 90 -4.34 -4.69 -3.70
CA THR A 90 -5.76 -4.34 -3.71
C THR A 90 -5.93 -2.98 -4.41
N PRO A 91 -6.31 -2.95 -5.71
CA PRO A 91 -6.84 -1.75 -6.35
C PRO A 91 -7.91 -1.13 -5.46
N ARG A 92 -7.81 0.17 -5.15
CA ARG A 92 -8.59 0.75 -4.05
C ARG A 92 -10.09 0.73 -4.30
N GLU A 93 -10.53 0.75 -5.56
CA GLU A 93 -11.93 0.58 -5.93
C GLU A 93 -12.53 -0.79 -5.56
N LEU A 94 -11.70 -1.74 -5.11
CA LEU A 94 -12.08 -3.07 -4.65
C LEU A 94 -11.87 -3.27 -3.14
N ASP A 95 -11.52 -2.23 -2.37
CA ASP A 95 -11.17 -2.40 -0.95
C ASP A 95 -12.36 -2.77 -0.04
N GLU A 96 -13.59 -2.57 -0.52
CA GLU A 96 -14.85 -3.06 0.08
C GLU A 96 -15.20 -4.50 -0.33
N GLN A 97 -14.40 -5.17 -1.14
CA GLN A 97 -14.68 -6.55 -1.54
C GLN A 97 -14.07 -7.53 -0.54
N TYR A 98 -14.77 -8.64 -0.28
CA TYR A 98 -14.20 -9.77 0.44
C TYR A 98 -13.00 -10.35 -0.33
N PRO A 99 -11.88 -10.68 0.33
CA PRO A 99 -11.62 -10.63 1.79
C PRO A 99 -10.90 -9.37 2.29
N PHE A 100 -10.75 -8.34 1.45
CA PHE A 100 -9.89 -7.18 1.74
C PHE A 100 -10.41 -6.32 2.89
N MET A 101 -11.73 -6.25 3.09
CA MET A 101 -12.31 -5.51 4.22
C MET A 101 -12.40 -6.30 5.52
N ASP A 102 -12.29 -7.63 5.46
CA ASP A 102 -12.72 -8.53 6.55
C ASP A 102 -11.58 -8.97 7.48
N TYR A 103 -10.34 -8.98 6.99
CA TYR A 103 -9.20 -9.40 7.80
C TYR A 103 -8.90 -8.44 8.95
N GLN A 104 -8.34 -8.95 10.05
CA GLN A 104 -7.94 -8.12 11.21
C GLN A 104 -6.44 -8.17 11.50
N PHE A 105 -5.73 -9.17 10.98
CA PHE A 105 -4.30 -9.33 11.21
C PHE A 105 -3.46 -8.17 10.64
N MET A 106 -2.39 -7.78 11.35
CA MET A 106 -1.48 -6.72 10.94
C MET A 106 -0.06 -7.24 10.77
N MET A 107 0.40 -7.38 9.52
CA MET A 107 1.77 -7.85 9.23
C MET A 107 2.84 -6.97 9.87
N GLY A 108 2.63 -5.65 9.93
CA GLY A 108 3.57 -4.72 10.57
C GLY A 108 3.81 -4.97 12.06
N LYS A 109 2.93 -5.72 12.75
CA LYS A 109 3.09 -6.13 14.16
C LYS A 109 3.54 -7.57 14.34
N CYS A 110 3.66 -8.33 13.24
CA CYS A 110 4.12 -9.70 13.31
C CYS A 110 5.58 -9.71 13.77
N ASN A 111 5.93 -10.59 14.72
CA ASN A 111 7.31 -10.82 15.14
C ASN A 111 7.78 -12.26 14.86
N VAL A 112 6.97 -13.04 14.15
CA VAL A 112 7.31 -14.40 13.77
C VAL A 112 8.20 -14.38 12.54
N SER A 113 9.49 -14.67 12.71
CA SER A 113 10.50 -14.58 11.64
C SER A 113 10.16 -15.38 10.39
N LYS A 114 9.53 -16.56 10.55
CA LYS A 114 9.07 -17.37 9.41
C LYS A 114 8.01 -16.62 8.59
N ILE A 115 7.00 -16.06 9.27
CA ILE A 115 5.92 -15.31 8.63
C ILE A 115 6.45 -14.08 7.89
N LYS A 116 7.38 -13.34 8.48
CA LYS A 116 8.02 -12.19 7.80
C LYS A 116 8.73 -12.60 6.51
N ARG A 117 9.54 -13.67 6.57
CA ARG A 117 10.24 -14.18 5.39
C ARG A 117 9.27 -14.62 4.30
N ASP A 118 8.24 -15.37 4.67
CA ASP A 118 7.23 -15.88 3.76
C ASP A 118 6.41 -14.72 3.17
N PHE A 119 6.05 -13.73 3.98
CA PHE A 119 5.40 -12.48 3.53
C PHE A 119 6.24 -11.75 2.49
N ILE A 120 7.51 -11.42 2.80
CA ILE A 120 8.38 -10.69 1.87
C ILE A 120 8.48 -11.44 0.53
N ARG A 121 8.66 -12.78 0.58
CA ARG A 121 8.73 -13.60 -0.62
C ARG A 121 7.44 -13.52 -1.43
N MET A 122 6.31 -13.88 -0.83
CA MET A 122 5.00 -13.93 -1.51
C MET A 122 4.56 -12.56 -2.02
N GLU A 123 4.79 -11.50 -1.23
CA GLU A 123 4.43 -10.15 -1.60
C GLU A 123 5.30 -9.62 -2.74
N SER A 124 6.61 -9.88 -2.72
CA SER A 124 7.49 -9.52 -3.83
C SER A 124 7.11 -10.23 -5.14
N GLU A 125 6.71 -11.51 -5.08
CA GLU A 125 6.22 -12.27 -6.24
C GLU A 125 4.92 -11.67 -6.80
N ARG A 126 3.97 -11.31 -5.94
CA ARG A 126 2.70 -10.66 -6.34
C ARG A 126 2.95 -9.29 -6.96
N LEU A 127 3.78 -8.47 -6.31
CA LEU A 127 4.15 -7.14 -6.80
C LEU A 127 4.84 -7.23 -8.16
N ALA A 128 5.78 -8.17 -8.33
CA ALA A 128 6.44 -8.39 -9.62
C ALA A 128 5.43 -8.72 -10.72
N ARG A 129 4.51 -9.66 -10.46
CA ARG A 129 3.45 -10.02 -11.41
C ARG A 129 2.56 -8.82 -11.78
N TYR A 130 2.16 -8.02 -10.79
CA TYR A 130 1.32 -6.84 -11.03
C TYR A 130 2.06 -5.74 -11.80
N LEU A 131 3.33 -5.47 -11.46
CA LEU A 131 4.18 -4.51 -12.17
C LEU A 131 4.35 -4.89 -13.64
N GLU A 132 4.66 -6.16 -13.92
CA GLU A 132 4.85 -6.65 -15.29
C GLU A 132 3.54 -6.57 -16.08
N ARG A 133 2.44 -7.06 -15.51
CA ARG A 133 1.12 -7.03 -16.14
C ARG A 133 0.65 -5.62 -16.46
N THR A 134 0.99 -4.66 -15.59
CA THR A 134 0.56 -3.27 -15.75
C THR A 134 1.61 -2.38 -16.38
N LYS A 135 2.71 -2.92 -16.94
CA LYS A 135 3.86 -2.12 -17.43
C LYS A 135 3.48 -1.02 -18.42
N SER A 136 2.47 -1.26 -19.26
CA SER A 136 1.96 -0.31 -20.25
C SER A 136 0.79 0.55 -19.77
N ASN A 137 0.27 0.31 -18.56
CA ASN A 137 -0.91 1.02 -18.04
C ASN A 137 -0.57 2.38 -17.45
N TYR A 138 0.65 2.56 -16.94
CA TYR A 138 1.04 3.75 -16.20
C TYR A 138 2.33 4.37 -16.71
N LYS A 139 2.34 5.70 -16.87
CA LYS A 139 3.55 6.46 -17.22
C LYS A 139 4.49 6.58 -16.02
N HIS A 140 3.93 6.79 -14.84
CA HIS A 140 4.67 6.95 -13.58
C HIS A 140 4.13 6.00 -12.52
N ARG A 141 5.04 5.35 -11.79
CA ARG A 141 4.72 4.50 -10.64
C ARG A 141 5.44 5.02 -9.41
N ILE A 142 4.70 5.18 -8.32
CA ILE A 142 5.22 5.63 -7.04
C ILE A 142 4.80 4.61 -5.98
N ALA A 143 5.71 4.18 -5.12
CA ALA A 143 5.40 3.31 -4.00
C ALA A 143 5.72 4.01 -2.69
N TYR A 144 4.69 4.26 -1.89
CA TYR A 144 4.78 4.89 -0.58
C TYR A 144 4.83 3.83 0.52
N CYS A 145 6.04 3.43 0.93
CA CYS A 145 6.21 2.29 1.81
C CYS A 145 7.54 2.28 2.58
N ILE A 146 7.55 1.55 3.69
CA ILE A 146 8.68 1.38 4.62
C ILE A 146 8.73 -0.05 5.17
N GLY A 147 9.84 -0.40 5.83
CA GLY A 147 10.03 -1.70 6.47
C GLY A 147 9.90 -2.88 5.49
N ASP A 148 9.29 -3.98 5.96
CA ASP A 148 9.15 -5.21 5.17
C ASP A 148 8.37 -5.00 3.85
N PHE A 149 7.42 -4.05 3.82
CA PHE A 149 6.67 -3.70 2.61
C PHE A 149 7.58 -3.05 1.56
N ARG A 150 8.48 -2.16 2.00
CA ARG A 150 9.49 -1.56 1.12
C ARG A 150 10.43 -2.64 0.59
N THR A 151 10.90 -3.55 1.44
CA THR A 151 11.76 -4.66 1.02
C THR A 151 11.07 -5.52 -0.05
N ALA A 152 9.77 -5.81 0.08
CA ALA A 152 9.02 -6.54 -0.93
C ALA A 152 8.93 -5.79 -2.26
N MET A 153 8.65 -4.48 -2.23
CA MET A 153 8.59 -3.63 -3.43
C MET A 153 9.96 -3.52 -4.11
N GLU A 154 11.05 -3.32 -3.36
CA GLU A 154 12.41 -3.24 -3.90
C GLU A 154 12.79 -4.52 -4.65
N LYS A 155 12.49 -5.69 -4.07
CA LYS A 155 12.70 -7.00 -4.74
C LYS A 155 11.87 -7.15 -6.01
N ALA A 156 10.62 -6.69 -6.00
CA ALA A 156 9.75 -6.75 -7.18
C ALA A 156 10.27 -5.86 -8.33
N VAL A 157 10.76 -4.66 -8.00
CA VAL A 157 11.39 -3.75 -8.97
C VAL A 157 12.67 -4.36 -9.53
N GLU A 158 13.53 -4.93 -8.68
CA GLU A 158 14.75 -5.62 -9.12
C GLU A 158 14.42 -6.78 -10.08
N THR A 159 13.40 -7.58 -9.74
CA THR A 159 12.99 -8.74 -10.54
C THR A 159 12.45 -8.37 -11.93
N THR A 160 11.70 -7.27 -12.02
CA THR A 160 10.97 -6.90 -13.26
C THR A 160 11.67 -5.82 -14.07
N SER A 161 12.59 -5.06 -13.46
CA SER A 161 13.14 -3.82 -14.03
C SER A 161 12.07 -2.78 -14.40
N VAL A 162 10.81 -2.93 -13.94
CA VAL A 162 9.76 -1.93 -14.13
C VAL A 162 10.04 -0.76 -13.19
N PRO A 163 10.20 0.47 -13.71
CA PRO A 163 10.59 1.61 -12.88
C PRO A 163 9.47 2.01 -11.91
N VAL A 164 9.81 2.09 -10.63
CA VAL A 164 8.96 2.59 -9.54
C VAL A 164 9.76 3.54 -8.69
N THR A 165 9.23 4.75 -8.45
CA THR A 165 9.82 5.69 -7.49
C THR A 165 9.38 5.28 -6.08
N ILE A 166 10.31 4.72 -5.29
CA ILE A 166 10.02 4.27 -3.93
C ILE A 166 10.33 5.39 -2.95
N VAL A 167 9.30 5.80 -2.20
CA VAL A 167 9.34 6.83 -1.16
C VAL A 167 8.73 6.31 0.15
N PRO A 168 9.10 6.86 1.31
CA PRO A 168 10.06 7.94 1.53
C PRO A 168 11.50 7.58 1.15
N LYS A 169 12.34 8.59 0.88
CA LYS A 169 13.76 8.39 0.56
C LYS A 169 14.48 7.75 1.74
N ARG A 170 15.55 7.00 1.48
CA ARG A 170 16.36 6.35 2.55
C ARG A 170 16.88 7.37 3.56
N GLU A 171 17.41 8.49 3.07
CA GLU A 171 17.90 9.60 3.90
C GLU A 171 16.82 10.19 4.81
N THR A 172 15.57 10.30 4.33
CA THR A 172 14.44 10.82 5.10
C THR A 172 14.05 9.84 6.19
N ILE A 173 14.05 8.54 5.87
CA ILE A 173 13.77 7.48 6.86
C ILE A 173 14.83 7.49 7.95
N GLU A 174 16.11 7.50 7.58
CA GLU A 174 17.24 7.52 8.52
C GLU A 174 17.16 8.69 9.50
N LYS A 175 16.83 9.89 9.02
CA LYS A 175 16.64 11.09 9.86
C LYS A 175 15.48 10.97 10.84
N ASN A 176 14.47 10.18 10.51
CA ASN A 176 13.24 10.05 11.29
C ASN A 176 13.17 8.76 12.11
N ILE A 177 14.25 7.97 12.17
CA ILE A 177 14.31 6.78 13.02
C ILE A 177 14.14 7.20 14.49
N GLN A 178 13.23 6.53 15.19
CA GLN A 178 12.89 6.73 16.59
C GLN A 178 13.20 5.43 17.36
N PRO A 179 14.45 5.20 17.81
CA PRO A 179 14.86 3.93 18.42
C PRO A 179 14.10 3.56 19.69
N SER A 180 13.51 4.55 20.37
CA SER A 180 12.73 4.37 21.60
C SER A 180 11.29 3.88 21.38
N LYS A 181 10.80 3.84 20.13
CA LYS A 181 9.44 3.39 19.81
C LYS A 181 9.43 1.94 19.34
N GLY A 182 8.33 1.23 19.62
CA GLY A 182 8.11 -0.14 19.15
C GLY A 182 8.09 -0.28 17.62
N PHE A 183 7.80 0.81 16.91
CA PHE A 183 8.01 0.93 15.47
C PHE A 183 8.93 2.10 15.18
N ILE A 184 10.19 1.75 14.92
CA ILE A 184 11.28 2.71 14.83
C ILE A 184 11.15 3.68 13.65
N TYR A 185 10.37 3.35 12.62
CA TYR A 185 10.26 4.18 11.43
C TYR A 185 9.26 5.33 11.56
N GLY A 186 8.44 5.36 12.62
CA GLY A 186 7.38 6.36 12.76
C GLY A 186 6.21 6.16 11.78
N SER A 187 5.19 7.02 11.86
CA SER A 187 4.01 6.91 10.99
C SER A 187 4.33 7.42 9.58
N LEU A 188 3.79 6.76 8.56
CA LEU A 188 3.75 7.29 7.18
C LEU A 188 2.90 8.58 7.04
N ASN A 189 2.25 9.05 8.10
CA ASN A 189 1.56 10.34 8.11
C ASN A 189 2.45 11.50 8.58
N GLN A 190 3.72 11.25 8.91
CA GLN A 190 4.61 12.33 9.36
C GLN A 190 5.04 13.23 8.20
N ARG A 191 5.27 14.51 8.52
CA ARG A 191 5.52 15.59 7.55
C ARG A 191 6.59 15.24 6.52
N ASP A 192 7.77 14.81 6.96
CA ASP A 192 8.90 14.54 6.07
C ASP A 192 8.61 13.43 5.05
N TYR A 193 7.84 12.41 5.47
CA TYR A 193 7.45 11.32 4.58
C TYR A 193 6.39 11.77 3.56
N LEU A 194 5.41 12.55 4.01
CA LEU A 194 4.42 13.16 3.12
C LEU A 194 5.08 14.13 2.14
N GLN A 195 6.14 14.83 2.56
CA GLN A 195 6.92 15.72 1.71
C GLN A 195 7.60 14.94 0.58
N ASP A 196 8.26 13.81 0.90
CA ASP A 196 8.84 12.93 -0.12
C ASP A 196 7.78 12.40 -1.11
N LEU A 197 6.57 12.08 -0.63
CA LEU A 197 5.47 11.67 -1.50
C LEU A 197 5.03 12.81 -2.43
N ALA A 198 4.86 14.03 -1.89
CA ALA A 198 4.50 15.21 -2.67
C ALA A 198 5.53 15.51 -3.76
N GLU A 199 6.82 15.41 -3.43
CA GLU A 199 7.93 15.57 -4.36
C GLU A 199 7.93 14.52 -5.47
N ALA A 200 7.72 13.26 -5.11
CA ALA A 200 7.66 12.15 -6.06
C ALA A 200 6.51 12.31 -7.07
N ILE A 201 5.37 12.85 -6.63
CA ILE A 201 4.22 13.14 -7.49
C ILE A 201 4.46 14.39 -8.35
N SER A 202 5.05 15.44 -7.79
CA SER A 202 5.23 16.73 -8.47
C SER A 202 6.33 16.71 -9.53
N LYS A 203 7.40 15.94 -9.29
CA LYS A 203 8.59 15.90 -10.15
C LYS A 203 8.28 15.52 -11.61
N PRO A 204 7.52 14.45 -11.91
CA PRO A 204 7.17 14.12 -13.30
C PRO A 204 6.29 15.16 -14.00
N LEU A 205 5.56 15.99 -13.23
CA LEU A 205 4.72 17.06 -13.77
C LEU A 205 5.51 18.33 -14.11
N GLY A 206 6.79 18.42 -13.72
CA GLY A 206 7.59 19.64 -13.84
C GLY A 206 7.06 20.80 -12.98
N ARG A 207 6.27 20.50 -11.94
CA ARG A 207 5.67 21.49 -11.05
C ARG A 207 6.56 21.75 -9.83
N SER A 208 6.50 22.97 -9.31
CA SER A 208 7.05 23.27 -8.00
C SER A 208 6.36 22.42 -6.94
N VAL A 209 7.14 21.92 -5.99
CA VAL A 209 6.67 21.05 -4.92
C VAL A 209 5.80 21.87 -3.96
N ILE A 210 4.63 21.32 -3.60
CA ILE A 210 3.80 21.90 -2.53
C ILE A 210 4.47 21.57 -1.19
N GLU A 211 4.75 22.58 -0.38
CA GLU A 211 5.23 22.37 0.99
C GLU A 211 4.11 21.78 1.85
N VAL A 212 4.39 20.65 2.48
CA VAL A 212 3.48 20.04 3.44
C VAL A 212 3.59 20.80 4.77
N ASN A 213 2.55 21.55 5.10
CA ASN A 213 2.49 22.40 6.31
C ASN A 213 2.24 21.58 7.59
N GLU A 214 2.87 21.99 8.70
CA GLU A 214 2.73 21.37 10.04
C GLU A 214 1.29 21.42 10.60
N LYS A 215 0.47 22.35 10.12
CA LYS A 215 -0.88 22.64 10.65
C LYS A 215 -1.99 21.73 10.13
N GLU A 216 -1.73 20.90 9.11
CA GLU A 216 -2.59 19.75 8.88
C GLU A 216 -2.31 18.76 10.00
N GLN A 217 -2.96 19.02 11.14
CA GLN A 217 -2.74 18.34 12.40
C GLN A 217 -2.44 16.88 12.16
N MET A 218 -1.26 16.51 12.64
CA MET A 218 -1.04 15.22 13.26
C MET A 218 -2.29 14.95 14.12
N ILE A 219 -3.28 14.24 13.57
CA ILE A 219 -4.02 13.29 14.40
C ILE A 219 -2.88 12.55 15.07
N ASN A 220 -2.78 12.73 16.38
CA ASN A 220 -1.70 12.23 17.19
C ASN A 220 -1.75 10.71 17.10
N ASP A 221 -1.21 10.18 16.01
CA ASP A 221 -1.19 8.78 15.65
C ASP A 221 0.06 8.15 16.29
N ASN A 222 0.32 8.58 17.53
CA ASN A 222 0.98 7.74 18.52
C ASN A 222 0.25 6.40 18.68
N ASP A 223 -0.88 6.19 17.99
CA ASP A 223 -1.71 5.01 17.99
C ASP A 223 -2.19 4.59 16.58
N TRP A 224 -1.37 4.70 15.53
CA TRP A 224 -1.60 3.89 14.32
C TRP A 224 -1.62 2.37 14.66
N TYR A 225 -1.17 2.04 15.89
CA TYR A 225 -1.22 0.75 16.55
C TYR A 225 -2.29 0.57 17.67
N VAL A 226 -3.12 1.55 18.06
CA VAL A 226 -4.09 1.35 19.18
C VAL A 226 -5.57 1.64 18.86
N LEU A 227 -5.95 2.32 17.77
CA LEU A 227 -7.39 2.46 17.44
C LEU A 227 -7.88 1.46 16.40
#